data_AF-A0A0Q5KWJ7-F1
#
_entry.id   AF-A0A0Q5KWJ7-F1
#
_cell.length_a   1.000
_cell.length_b   1.000
_cell.length_c   1.000
_cell.angle_alpha   90.00
_cell.angle_beta   90.00
_cell.angle_gamma   90.00
#
_symmetry.space_group_name_H-M   'P 1'
#
loop_
_entity.id
_entity.type
_entity.pdbx_description
1 polymer ?
#
loop_
_entity_poly.entity_id
_entity_poly.type
_entity_poly.pdbx_seq_one_letter_code
_entity_poly.pdbx_strand_id
1 'polypeptide(L)'
;MSLPARVRVTRPPLPLAPALRTAAARLCPGAPLSDLAAAALAIAGGAVIGAHLRWEGGEAVFVESGWRGRGIKEALAREVAGE
;
A
#
# COMPACT_ATOMS: atom_id res chain seq x y z
N MET A 1 -2.34 9.10 14.87
CA MET A 1 -1.46 9.58 13.79
C MET A 1 -2.30 10.33 12.78
N SER A 2 -2.03 11.63 12.55
CA SER A 2 -2.79 12.41 11.56
C SER A 2 -2.11 12.31 10.20
N LEU A 3 -2.73 11.60 9.26
CA LEU A 3 -2.30 11.62 7.86
C LEU A 3 -2.48 13.02 7.27
N PRO A 4 -1.69 13.40 6.25
CA PRO A 4 -1.93 14.64 5.52
C PRO A 4 -3.38 14.65 5.01
N ALA A 5 -4.05 15.81 5.06
CA ALA A 5 -5.50 15.96 4.83
C ALA A 5 -6.07 15.37 3.51
N ARG A 6 -5.20 14.98 2.57
CA ARG A 6 -5.59 14.42 1.26
C ARG A 6 -5.15 12.96 1.04
N VAL A 7 -4.49 12.35 2.02
CA VAL A 7 -4.05 10.95 1.94
C VAL A 7 -5.09 10.05 2.57
N ARG A 8 -5.56 9.08 1.80
CA ARG A 8 -6.43 7.99 2.27
C ARG A 8 -5.62 6.71 2.21
N VAL A 9 -5.63 5.95 3.28
CA VAL A 9 -5.11 4.58 3.27
C VAL A 9 -6.31 3.65 3.23
N THR A 10 -6.22 2.60 2.42
CA THR A 10 -7.29 1.62 2.26
C THR A 10 -6.70 0.22 2.16
N ARG A 11 -7.42 -0.75 2.72
CA ARG A 11 -7.20 -2.17 2.53
C ARG A 11 -8.12 -2.73 1.45
N PRO A 12 -7.71 -2.79 0.17
CA PRO A 12 -8.54 -3.37 -0.88
C PRO A 12 -8.80 -4.86 -0.65
N PRO A 13 -9.95 -5.39 -1.10
CA PRO A 13 -10.17 -6.84 -1.14
C PRO A 13 -9.17 -7.50 -2.11
N LEU A 14 -8.91 -8.77 -1.87
CA LEU A 14 -8.03 -9.59 -2.71
C LEU A 14 -8.88 -10.55 -3.57
N PRO A 15 -8.47 -10.81 -4.83
CA PRO A 15 -7.29 -10.28 -5.51
C PRO A 15 -7.43 -8.79 -5.87
N LEU A 16 -6.30 -8.09 -6.00
CA LEU A 16 -6.30 -6.66 -6.32
C LEU A 16 -6.95 -6.40 -7.69
N ALA A 17 -7.78 -5.37 -7.75
CA ALA A 17 -8.32 -4.87 -9.02
C ALA A 17 -7.18 -4.47 -9.99
N PRO A 18 -7.37 -4.58 -11.32
CA PRO A 18 -6.30 -4.38 -12.31
C PRO A 18 -5.53 -3.05 -12.15
N ALA A 19 -6.24 -1.95 -11.89
CA ALA A 19 -5.62 -0.64 -11.70
C ALA A 19 -4.72 -0.59 -10.44
N LEU A 20 -5.16 -1.20 -9.34
CA LEU A 20 -4.39 -1.28 -8.10
C LEU A 20 -3.20 -2.22 -8.24
N ARG A 21 -3.37 -3.32 -8.98
CA ARG A 21 -2.29 -4.26 -9.30
C ARG A 21 -1.17 -3.59 -10.09
N THR A 22 -1.50 -2.80 -11.11
CA THR A 22 -0.49 -2.06 -11.88
C THR A 22 0.28 -1.06 -11.01
N ALA A 23 -0.41 -0.35 -10.11
CA ALA A 23 0.25 0.56 -9.18
C ALA A 23 1.14 -0.17 -8.17
N ALA A 24 0.66 -1.27 -7.60
CA ALA A 24 1.43 -2.11 -6.69
C ALA A 24 2.69 -2.69 -7.36
N ALA A 25 2.58 -3.16 -8.61
CA ALA A 25 3.71 -3.66 -9.39
C ALA A 25 4.78 -2.59 -9.64
N ARG A 26 4.35 -1.34 -9.88
CA ARG A 26 5.27 -0.21 -10.07
C ARG A 26 6.02 0.16 -8.79
N LEU A 27 5.31 0.19 -7.66
CA LEU A 27 5.88 0.63 -6.37
C LEU A 27 6.71 -0.47 -5.69
N CYS A 28 6.30 -1.73 -5.85
CA CYS A 28 6.95 -2.89 -5.26
C CYS A 28 7.30 -3.92 -6.35
N PRO A 29 8.29 -3.63 -7.22
CA PRO A 29 8.73 -4.58 -8.23
C PRO A 29 9.26 -5.84 -7.55
N GLY A 30 8.72 -7.01 -7.94
CA GLY A 30 9.09 -8.31 -7.37
C GLY A 30 8.15 -8.86 -6.30
N ALA A 31 7.15 -8.09 -5.85
CA ALA A 31 6.11 -8.63 -4.98
C ALA A 31 5.19 -9.60 -5.77
N PRO A 32 4.90 -10.81 -5.26
CA PRO A 32 4.01 -11.77 -5.92
C PRO A 32 2.54 -11.32 -5.77
N LEU A 33 2.10 -10.40 -6.63
CA LEU A 33 0.76 -9.77 -6.53
C LEU A 33 -0.43 -10.73 -6.67
N SER A 34 -0.21 -11.96 -7.15
CA SER A 34 -1.25 -12.99 -7.24
C SER A 34 -1.44 -13.76 -5.92
N ASP A 35 -0.44 -13.76 -5.04
CA ASP A 35 -0.39 -14.56 -3.80
C ASP A 35 -0.31 -13.66 -2.55
N LEU A 36 -0.91 -12.47 -2.63
CA LEU A 36 -0.97 -11.58 -1.49
C LEU A 36 -1.91 -12.16 -0.43
N ALA A 37 -1.44 -12.17 0.82
CA ALA A 37 -2.26 -12.44 2.00
C ALA A 37 -2.93 -11.16 2.52
N ALA A 38 -2.30 -10.01 2.31
CA ALA A 38 -2.88 -8.70 2.62
C ALA A 38 -2.24 -7.60 1.77
N ALA A 39 -3.00 -6.53 1.53
CA ALA A 39 -2.52 -5.34 0.84
C ALA A 39 -3.14 -4.10 1.46
N ALA A 40 -2.34 -3.04 1.62
CA ALA A 40 -2.79 -1.70 1.93
C ALA A 40 -2.20 -0.72 0.91
N LEU A 41 -2.98 0.26 0.49
CA LEU A 41 -2.59 1.26 -0.50
C LEU A 41 -2.88 2.66 0.03
N ALA A 42 -1.91 3.55 -0.13
CA ALA A 42 -2.04 4.96 0.18
C ALA A 42 -2.34 5.73 -1.11
N ILE A 43 -3.42 6.50 -1.10
CA ILE A 43 -3.96 7.22 -2.25
C ILE A 43 -4.01 8.71 -1.92
N ALA A 44 -3.45 9.53 -2.81
CA ALA A 44 -3.52 10.98 -2.73
C ALA A 44 -3.83 11.56 -4.10
N GLY A 45 -4.85 12.41 -4.20
CA GLY A 45 -5.24 13.04 -5.46
C GLY A 45 -5.59 12.05 -6.59
N GLY A 46 -6.12 10.87 -6.23
CA GLY A 46 -6.47 9.81 -7.19
C GLY A 46 -5.29 8.92 -7.63
N ALA A 47 -4.07 9.20 -7.19
CA ALA A 47 -2.90 8.38 -7.47
C ALA A 47 -2.50 7.54 -6.25
N VAL A 48 -2.08 6.29 -6.48
CA VAL A 48 -1.44 5.46 -5.45
C VAL A 48 -0.01 5.97 -5.25
N ILE A 49 0.27 6.44 -4.03
CA ILE A 49 1.55 7.04 -3.63
C ILE A 49 2.37 6.14 -2.68
N GLY A 50 1.77 5.04 -2.23
CA GLY A 50 2.42 4.07 -1.37
C GLY A 50 1.64 2.77 -1.31
N ALA A 51 2.35 1.69 -1.05
CA ALA A 51 1.81 0.34 -0.94
C ALA A 51 2.53 -0.43 0.16
N HIS A 52 1.78 -1.26 0.87
CA HIS A 52 2.31 -2.30 1.74
C HIS A 52 1.62 -3.60 1.39
N LEU A 53 2.42 -4.56 0.95
CA LEU A 53 1.98 -5.84 0.42
C LEU A 53 2.58 -6.93 1.31
N ARG A 54 1.75 -7.91 1.71
CA ARG A 54 2.17 -9.06 2.51
C ARG A 54 1.75 -10.34 1.79
N TRP A 55 2.64 -11.31 1.72
CA TRP A 55 2.40 -12.64 1.12
C TRP A 55 3.09 -13.72 1.96
N GLU A 56 2.87 -14.98 1.62
CA GLU A 56 3.57 -16.08 2.28
C GLU A 56 5.06 -16.04 1.94
N GLY A 57 5.90 -15.75 2.94
CA GLY A 57 7.35 -15.65 2.77
C GLY A 57 7.90 -14.23 2.71
N GLY A 58 7.06 -13.19 2.83
CA GLY A 58 7.59 -11.83 2.98
C GLY A 58 6.57 -10.70 2.90
N GLU A 59 7.11 -9.49 2.98
CA GLU A 59 6.37 -8.26 2.79
C GLU A 59 7.23 -7.22 2.06
N ALA A 60 6.57 -6.34 1.31
CA ALA A 60 7.18 -5.18 0.68
C ALA A 60 6.40 -3.92 1.06
N VAL A 61 7.12 -2.87 1.42
CA VAL A 61 6.56 -1.56 1.71
C VAL A 61 7.30 -0.49 0.93
N PHE A 62 6.54 0.35 0.24
CA PHE A 62 7.08 1.48 -0.49
C PHE A 62 6.19 2.71 -0.31
N VAL A 63 6.83 3.86 -0.14
CA VAL A 63 6.17 5.17 -0.15
C VAL A 63 7.04 6.09 -1.01
N GLU A 64 6.41 6.79 -1.94
CA GLU A 64 7.05 7.80 -2.79
C GLU A 64 7.80 8.83 -1.95
N SER A 65 8.99 9.24 -2.40
CA SER A 65 9.93 10.04 -1.60
C SER A 65 9.33 11.34 -1.05
N GLY A 66 8.51 12.04 -1.82
CA GLY A 66 7.83 13.29 -1.38
C GLY A 66 6.78 13.11 -0.29
N TRP A 67 6.39 11.86 -0.01
CA TRP A 67 5.37 11.48 0.97
C TRP A 67 5.94 10.75 2.20
N ARG A 68 7.24 10.46 2.21
CA ARG A 68 7.92 9.83 3.36
C ARG A 68 7.90 10.74 4.59
N GLY A 69 7.98 10.13 5.77
CA GLY A 69 8.01 10.85 7.06
C GLY A 69 6.68 11.47 7.50
N ARG A 70 5.57 11.20 6.80
CA ARG A 70 4.23 11.75 7.10
C ARG A 70 3.27 10.76 7.76
N GLY A 71 3.79 9.73 8.44
CA GLY A 71 2.98 8.68 9.08
C GLY A 71 2.30 7.69 8.13
N ILE A 72 2.53 7.78 6.82
CA ILE A 72 1.88 6.93 5.80
C ILE A 72 2.34 5.47 5.93
N LYS A 73 3.62 5.24 6.20
CA LYS A 73 4.16 3.89 6.39
C LYS A 73 3.51 3.18 7.58
N GLU A 74 3.29 3.91 8.66
CA GLU A 74 2.65 3.39 9.89
C GLU A 74 1.17 3.09 9.64
N ALA A 75 0.46 4.00 8.96
CA ALA A 75 -0.93 3.77 8.58
C ALA A 75 -1.09 2.56 7.63
N LEU A 76 -0.18 2.38 6.67
CA LEU A 76 -0.16 1.21 5.80
C LEU A 76 0.05 -0.09 6.60
N ALA A 77 1.01 -0.09 7.53
CA ALA A 77 1.29 -1.26 8.36
C ALA A 77 0.09 -1.66 9.22
N ARG A 78 -0.62 -0.68 9.78
CA ARG A 78 -1.84 -0.90 10.56
C ARG A 78 -2.93 -1.60 9.74
N GLU A 79 -3.18 -1.11 8.53
CA GLU A 79 -4.19 -1.69 7.63
C GLU A 79 -3.84 -3.12 7.20
N VAL A 80 -2.55 -3.41 6.97
CA VAL A 80 -2.07 -4.77 6.67
C VAL A 80 -2.18 -5.70 7.88
N ALA A 81 -1.92 -5.19 9.09
CA ALA A 81 -2.08 -5.94 10.34
C ALA A 81 -3.56 -6.23 10.65
N GLY A 82 -4.48 -5.40 10.15
CA GLY A 82 -5.92 -5.54 10.33
C GLY A 82 -6.47 -4.85 11.58
N GLU A 83 -5.84 -3.76 12.00
CA GLU A 83 -6.20 -2.95 13.18
C GLU A 83 -6.89 -1.63 12.90
#